data_AF-A0A645IMY4-F1
#
_entry.id   AF-A0A645IMY4-F1
#
_cell.length_a   1.000
_cell.length_b   1.000
_cell.length_c   1.000
_cell.angle_alpha   90.00
_cell.angle_beta   90.00
_cell.angle_gamma   90.00
#
_symmetry.space_group_name_H-M   'P 1'
#
loop_
_entity.id
_entity.type
_entity.pdbx_description
1 polymer ?
#
loop_
_entity_poly.entity_id
_entity_poly.type
_entity_poly.pdbx_seq_one_letter_code
_entity_poly.pdbx_strand_id
1 'polypeptide(L)'
;MFLKKKPKVKQKILWTLKLIEILQYVPQDYFKHINEGIFEIRVQKGSDIFRIFCFFDDKKLIVLANGFQKKTHKTPVSEIIKAKKIKDEYESEKRNVAIS
;
A
#
# COMPACT_ATOMS: atom_id res chain seq x y z
N MET A 1 0.36 8.19 10.36
CA MET A 1 1.69 7.67 9.93
C MET A 1 2.45 8.63 9.01
N PHE A 2 1.85 9.11 7.91
CA PHE A 2 2.50 9.98 6.91
C PHE A 2 2.76 11.42 7.38
N LEU A 3 1.77 12.04 8.05
CA LEU A 3 1.81 13.47 8.43
C LEU A 3 2.96 13.84 9.38
N LYS A 4 3.40 12.89 10.22
CA LYS A 4 4.47 13.10 11.22
C LYS A 4 5.90 12.81 10.70
N LYS A 5 6.10 12.60 9.39
CA LYS A 5 7.41 12.23 8.81
C LYS A 5 8.22 13.44 8.31
N LYS A 6 9.54 13.26 8.28
CA LYS A 6 10.50 14.24 7.73
C LYS A 6 10.13 14.57 6.26
N PRO A 7 10.32 15.81 5.80
CA PRO A 7 9.96 16.22 4.44
C PRO A 7 10.51 15.32 3.33
N LYS A 8 11.77 14.89 3.44
CA LYS A 8 12.44 13.98 2.47
C LYS A 8 11.77 12.60 2.36
N VAL A 9 11.22 12.09 3.47
CA VAL A 9 10.49 10.80 3.47
C VAL A 9 9.14 10.96 2.79
N LYS A 10 8.40 12.04 3.09
CA LYS A 10 7.12 12.36 2.43
C LYS A 10 7.31 12.47 0.92
N GLN A 11 8.35 13.18 0.49
CA GLN A 11 8.68 13.32 -0.93
C GLN A 11 8.96 11.97 -1.60
N LYS A 12 9.73 11.08 -0.95
CA LYS A 12 10.01 9.75 -1.52
C LYS A 12 8.76 8.89 -1.60
N ILE A 13 7.86 8.95 -0.61
CA ILE A 13 6.57 8.23 -0.66
C ILE A 13 5.74 8.74 -1.84
N LEU A 14 5.53 10.05 -1.95
CA LEU A 14 4.76 10.63 -3.06
C LEU A 14 5.36 10.31 -4.43
N TRP A 15 6.69 10.37 -4.53
CA TRP A 15 7.39 9.99 -5.76
C TRP A 15 7.17 8.53 -6.13
N THR A 16 7.23 7.60 -5.16
CA THR A 16 6.97 6.18 -5.42
C THR A 16 5.52 5.93 -5.81
N LEU A 17 4.54 6.61 -5.20
CA LEU A 17 3.13 6.51 -5.60
C LEU A 17 2.94 6.98 -7.05
N LYS A 18 3.53 8.13 -7.40
CA LYS A 18 3.48 8.66 -8.78
C LYS A 18 4.16 7.71 -9.77
N LEU A 19 5.27 7.08 -9.39
CA LEU A 19 5.94 6.08 -10.23
C LEU A 19 5.02 4.89 -10.53
N ILE A 20 4.27 4.41 -9.53
CA ILE A 20 3.33 3.29 -9.69
C ILE A 20 2.17 3.68 -10.60
N GLU A 21 1.70 4.92 -10.51
CA GLU A 21 0.59 5.43 -11.31
C GLU A 21 0.95 5.55 -12.81
N ILE A 22 2.19 5.95 -13.12
CA ILE A 22 2.59 6.20 -14.52
C ILE A 22 3.12 4.97 -15.25
N LEU A 23 3.69 3.99 -14.52
CA LEU A 23 4.34 2.84 -15.15
C LEU A 23 3.36 1.69 -15.34
N GLN A 24 3.24 1.22 -16.58
CA GLN A 24 2.50 0.00 -16.89
C GLN A 24 3.11 -1.25 -16.23
N TYR A 25 4.45 -1.28 -16.10
CA TYR A 25 5.18 -2.36 -15.45
C TYR A 25 6.07 -1.79 -14.34
N VAL A 26 5.63 -1.96 -13.10
CA VAL A 26 6.37 -1.46 -11.93
C VAL A 26 7.39 -2.51 -11.46
N PRO A 27 8.67 -2.15 -11.23
CA PRO A 27 9.64 -3.07 -10.66
C PRO A 27 9.23 -3.60 -9.28
N GLN A 28 9.56 -4.86 -8.99
CA GLN A 28 9.26 -5.51 -7.70
C GLN A 28 9.91 -4.82 -6.48
N ASP A 29 10.94 -4.02 -6.72
CA ASP A 29 11.58 -3.20 -5.68
C ASP A 29 10.69 -2.06 -5.19
N TYR A 30 9.68 -1.68 -5.97
CA TYR A 30 8.71 -0.62 -5.64
C TYR A 30 7.31 -1.17 -5.40
N PHE A 31 6.90 -2.22 -6.11
CA PHE A 31 5.55 -2.76 -6.04
C PHE A 31 5.55 -4.28 -6.16
N LYS A 32 5.10 -4.97 -5.11
CA LYS A 32 5.16 -6.44 -5.04
C LYS A 32 3.82 -7.03 -4.64
N HIS A 33 3.34 -8.01 -5.40
CA HIS A 33 2.21 -8.84 -4.97
C HIS A 33 2.59 -9.74 -3.78
N ILE A 34 1.73 -9.79 -2.76
CA ILE A 34 1.94 -10.60 -1.56
C ILE A 34 1.07 -11.86 -1.63
N ASN A 35 -0.23 -11.74 -1.37
CA ASN A 35 -1.22 -12.81 -1.52
C ASN A 35 -2.63 -12.19 -1.60
N GLU A 36 -3.64 -12.99 -1.99
CA GLU A 36 -5.06 -12.64 -1.86
C GLU A 36 -5.47 -11.27 -2.46
N GLY A 37 -4.76 -10.82 -3.50
CA GLY A 37 -4.97 -9.52 -4.13
C GLY A 37 -4.43 -8.33 -3.34
N ILE A 38 -3.62 -8.57 -2.31
CA ILE A 38 -2.87 -7.56 -1.56
C ILE A 38 -1.49 -7.36 -2.20
N PHE A 39 -1.15 -6.10 -2.39
CA PHE A 39 0.11 -5.64 -2.93
C PHE A 39 0.84 -4.76 -1.90
N GLU A 40 2.16 -4.77 -1.96
CA GLU A 40 3.05 -4.01 -1.10
C GLU A 40 3.80 -2.95 -1.93
N ILE A 41 3.58 -1.69 -1.60
CA ILE A 41 4.39 -0.57 -2.06
C ILE A 41 5.60 -0.43 -1.13
N ARG A 42 6.77 -0.35 -1.74
CA ARG A 42 8.07 -0.38 -1.06
C ARG A 42 8.74 0.97 -1.18
N VAL A 43 8.92 1.63 -0.03
CA VAL A 43 9.58 2.93 0.04
C VAL A 43 10.79 2.81 0.96
N GLN A 44 11.98 3.09 0.43
CA GLN A 44 13.22 3.09 1.18
C GLN A 44 13.98 4.40 0.95
N LYS A 45 14.43 5.02 2.05
CA LYS A 45 15.32 6.17 2.03
C LYS A 45 16.32 6.05 3.18
N GLY A 46 17.55 5.62 2.87
CA GLY A 46 18.53 5.31 3.91
C GLY A 46 18.02 4.18 4.81
N SER A 47 18.06 4.38 6.13
CA SER A 47 17.52 3.46 7.14
C SER A 47 16.00 3.53 7.32
N ASP A 48 15.35 4.54 6.73
CA ASP A 48 13.90 4.67 6.79
C ASP A 48 13.24 3.77 5.73
N ILE A 49 12.73 2.63 6.18
CA ILE A 49 12.03 1.64 5.35
C ILE A 49 10.54 1.66 5.69
N PHE A 50 9.71 1.93 4.70
CA PHE A 50 8.25 1.90 4.81
C PHE A 50 7.67 0.90 3.83
N ARG A 51 6.57 0.30 4.26
CA ARG A 51 5.70 -0.53 3.43
C ARG A 51 4.29 0.00 3.52
N ILE A 52 3.60 0.04 2.38
CA ILE A 52 2.19 0.42 2.30
C ILE A 52 1.49 -0.72 1.60
N PHE A 53 0.56 -1.37 2.29
CA PHE A 53 -0.31 -2.35 1.68
C PHE A 53 -1.45 -1.66 0.96
N CYS A 54 -1.81 -2.25 -0.17
CA CYS A 54 -2.84 -1.76 -1.05
C CYS A 54 -3.47 -2.93 -1.79
N PHE A 55 -4.59 -2.67 -2.43
CA PHE A 55 -5.28 -3.61 -3.29
C PHE A 55 -5.84 -2.85 -4.49
N PHE A 56 -6.14 -3.60 -5.54
CA PHE A 56 -6.82 -3.04 -6.70
C PHE A 56 -8.32 -3.02 -6.47
N ASP A 57 -8.94 -1.88 -6.75
CA ASP A 57 -10.36 -1.76 -7.04
C ASP A 57 -10.48 -1.60 -8.56
N ASP A 58 -11.14 -2.54 -9.22
CA ASP A 58 -11.07 -2.70 -10.69
C ASP A 58 -9.62 -2.75 -11.23
N LYS A 59 -9.43 -2.64 -12.55
CA LYS A 59 -8.10 -2.80 -13.18
C LYS A 59 -7.17 -1.58 -13.03
N LYS A 60 -7.67 -0.44 -12.54
CA LYS A 60 -6.95 0.84 -12.61
C LYS A 60 -6.88 1.61 -11.29
N LEU A 61 -7.73 1.34 -10.31
CA LEU A 61 -7.71 2.07 -9.03
C LEU A 61 -6.93 1.26 -8.00
N ILE A 62 -5.93 1.89 -7.37
CA ILE A 62 -5.18 1.31 -6.26
C ILE A 62 -5.66 1.97 -4.97
N VAL A 63 -6.22 1.17 -4.06
CA VAL A 63 -6.67 1.61 -2.74
C VAL A 63 -5.56 1.32 -1.73
N LEU A 64 -5.09 2.37 -1.05
CA LEU A 64 -4.08 2.24 0.01
C LEU A 64 -4.77 1.86 1.33
N ALA A 65 -4.46 0.68 1.87
CA ALA A 65 -5.11 0.16 3.08
C ALA A 65 -4.40 0.64 4.35
N ASN A 66 -3.18 0.17 4.58
CA ASN A 66 -2.38 0.52 5.76
C ASN A 66 -0.91 0.65 5.39
N GLY A 67 -0.21 1.56 6.07
CA GLY A 67 1.24 1.67 5.98
C GLY A 67 1.88 1.53 7.35
N PHE A 68 3.11 1.05 7.36
CA PHE A 68 3.93 0.98 8.56
C PHE A 68 5.41 1.25 8.27
N GLN A 69 6.13 1.69 9.30
CA GLN A 69 7.59 1.75 9.26
C GLN A 69 8.13 0.38 9.64
N LYS A 70 8.90 -0.22 8.74
CA LYS A 70 9.51 -1.53 8.98
C LYS A 70 10.65 -1.35 9.97
N LYS A 71 10.49 -1.91 11.17
CA LYS A 71 11.52 -1.96 12.21
C LYS A 71 12.17 -3.34 12.33
N THR A 72 11.62 -4.34 11.65
CA THR A 72 12.02 -5.76 11.72
C THR A 72 12.22 -6.33 10.32
N HIS A 73 13.06 -7.37 10.18
CA HIS A 73 13.40 -7.96 8.89
C HIS A 73 12.19 -8.61 8.18
N LYS A 74 11.32 -9.29 8.94
CA LYS A 74 10.08 -9.89 8.40
C LYS A 74 8.94 -8.89 8.40
N THR A 75 8.02 -9.05 7.45
CA THR A 75 6.80 -8.24 7.40
C THR A 75 5.83 -8.75 8.47
N PRO A 76 5.32 -7.89 9.37
CA PRO A 76 4.42 -8.35 10.43
C PRO A 76 3.13 -8.91 9.84
N VAL A 77 2.76 -10.14 10.25
CA VAL A 77 1.53 -10.81 9.78
C VAL A 77 0.29 -10.01 10.16
N SER A 78 0.31 -9.35 11.32
CA SER A 78 -0.78 -8.49 11.79
C SER A 78 -1.12 -7.35 10.83
N GLU A 79 -0.13 -6.78 10.15
CA GLU A 79 -0.36 -5.72 9.17
C GLU A 79 -1.01 -6.25 7.88
N ILE A 80 -0.72 -7.51 7.50
CA ILE A 80 -1.34 -8.18 6.36
C ILE A 80 -2.81 -8.48 6.67
N ILE A 81 -3.09 -9.02 7.87
CA ILE A 81 -4.45 -9.29 8.35
C ILE A 81 -5.27 -7.99 8.35
N LYS A 82 -4.66 -6.89 8.81
CA LYS A 82 -5.30 -5.57 8.79
C LYS A 82 -5.61 -5.09 7.38
N ALA A 83 -4.67 -5.25 6.43
CA ALA A 83 -4.90 -4.89 5.04
C ALA A 83 -6.08 -5.66 4.44
N LYS A 84 -6.15 -6.97 4.72
CA LYS A 84 -7.25 -7.84 4.27
C LYS A 84 -8.58 -7.39 4.84
N LYS A 85 -8.65 -7.14 6.15
CA LYS A 85 -9.87 -6.63 6.79
C LYS A 85 -10.36 -5.33 6.15
N ILE A 86 -9.46 -4.38 5.90
CA ILE A 86 -9.80 -3.10 5.24
C ILE A 86 -10.33 -3.32 3.83
N LYS A 87 -9.75 -4.27 3.08
CA LYS A 87 -10.22 -4.65 1.74
C LYS A 87 -11.64 -5.23 1.80
N ASP A 88 -11.87 -6.19 2.69
CA ASP A 88 -13.17 -6.86 2.83
C ASP A 88 -14.27 -5.84 3.24
N GLU A 89 -13.95 -4.92 4.15
CA GLU A 89 -14.83 -3.81 4.55
C GLU A 89 -15.15 -2.89 3.37
N TYR A 90 -14.12 -2.46 2.61
CA TYR A 90 -14.30 -1.61 1.43
C TYR A 90 -15.18 -2.26 0.36
N GLU A 91 -14.96 -3.54 0.04
CA GLU A 91 -15.74 -4.27 -0.95
C GLU A 91 -17.21 -4.47 -0.51
N SER A 92 -17.43 -4.66 0.80
CA SER A 92 -18.78 -4.75 1.39
C SER A 92 -19.53 -3.42 1.28
N GLU A 93 -18.88 -2.31 1.66
CA GLU A 93 -19.46 -0.97 1.57
C GLU A 93 -19.82 -0.61 0.12
N LYS A 94 -18.91 -0.88 -0.83
CA LYS A 94 -19.15 -0.62 -2.26
C LYS A 94 -20.33 -1.41 -2.81
N ARG A 95 -20.51 -2.67 -2.36
CA ARG A 95 -21.64 -3.52 -2.74
C ARG A 95 -22.97 -2.97 -2.20
N ASN A 96 -22.99 -2.51 -0.96
CA ASN A 96 -24.19 -1.97 -0.34
C ASN A 96 -24.67 -0.69 -1.05
N VAL A 97 -23.74 0.18 -1.44
CA VAL A 97 -24.05 1.39 -2.24
C VAL A 97 -24.57 1.04 -3.64
N ALA A 98 -24.07 -0.02 -4.27
CA ALA A 98 -24.52 -0.42 -5.61
C ALA A 98 -25.93 -1.06 -5.64
N ILE A 99 -26.45 -1.48 -4.48
CA ILE A 99 -27.76 -2.15 -4.34
C ILE A 99 -28.82 -1.21 -3.75
N SER A 100 -28.42 -0.01 -3.29
CA SER A 100 -29.34 1.04 -2.81
C SER A 100 -29.64 2.08 -3.88
#